data_AF-A0A919KN17-F1
#
_entry.id   AF-A0A919KN17-F1
#
_cell.length_a   1.000
_cell.length_b   1.000
_cell.length_c   1.000
_cell.angle_alpha   90.00
_cell.angle_beta   90.00
_cell.angle_gamma   90.00
#
_symmetry.space_group_name_H-M   'P 1'
#
loop_
_entity.id
_entity.type
_entity.pdbx_description
1 polymer ?
#
loop_
_entity_poly.entity_id
_entity_poly.type
_entity_poly.pdbx_seq_one_letter_code
_entity_poly.pdbx_strand_id
1 'polypeptide(L)'
;MAAASAAGRRAVAKRGTSHTVAGETLARTVRGAERDHNEFVVHTALLGAPPPSPAAGIVDMNSRNSTPKNLGRAPVVPAATVVRVAGPEDLLAYIPYRLGFEPVESVVAVSLAGPRQRVGLVARVDLDDLRLRRPDDPEGPDGAATARWLTDHVVADCADRAVVVLYTATDATAPSGVARRAAELLRARLERRLPGTEVWLVTPTGFRALDCTDPMCCPAEGRPLSALQGTRIAAHMVLEGRSVAGTREERYALRAAPEVARTQARRAAARWTDAHRRLVNGTRFPAAEAEARRAERALAEWGAESLGLWRSAVRAAAGARPGQPVTLSPVDLGKIGAALADTPVRDAVLLSLAPGTEATALRTARREVDGDTDAATGTVMAQIVDPERGVPPDEEITRAASQVLEAVATHVPRNRRAPAYLLLALVAWWHGDGGLAAERVSDALGVDPEYRLALLLRGAIAGGVPPGWVRREQASFHGDPEPEEVAAV
;
A
#
# COMPACT_ATOMS: atom_id res chain seq x y z
N MET A 1 66.20 -24.85 -21.45
CA MET A 1 65.00 -25.48 -20.86
C MET A 1 63.88 -25.39 -21.88
N ALA A 2 63.32 -26.56 -22.25
CA ALA A 2 62.26 -26.85 -23.22
C ALA A 2 61.02 -25.93 -23.11
N ALA A 3 60.37 -25.43 -24.18
CA ALA A 3 59.64 -26.03 -25.31
C ALA A 3 58.15 -26.40 -25.04
N ALA A 4 57.28 -25.64 -25.74
CA ALA A 4 56.03 -26.01 -26.44
C ALA A 4 54.73 -26.52 -25.72
N SER A 5 53.64 -25.80 -26.05
CA SER A 5 52.30 -26.25 -26.50
C SER A 5 51.34 -27.00 -25.53
N ALA A 6 50.12 -26.45 -25.33
CA ALA A 6 48.88 -26.98 -25.94
C ALA A 6 47.60 -26.36 -25.33
N ALA A 7 46.57 -26.35 -26.16
CA ALA A 7 45.25 -25.77 -26.00
C ALA A 7 44.36 -26.37 -24.89
N GLY A 8 43.33 -25.60 -24.49
CA GLY A 8 42.05 -26.16 -24.09
C GLY A 8 41.51 -25.68 -22.74
N ARG A 9 40.56 -24.74 -22.78
CA ARG A 9 39.24 -24.88 -22.12
C ARG A 9 38.32 -23.69 -22.44
N ARG A 10 37.36 -23.94 -23.35
CA ARG A 10 36.06 -23.27 -23.39
C ARG A 10 35.36 -23.48 -22.04
N ALA A 11 34.82 -22.43 -21.42
CA ALA A 11 33.71 -22.55 -20.48
C ALA A 11 32.94 -21.22 -20.33
N VAL A 12 31.80 -21.17 -21.02
CA VAL A 12 30.52 -20.61 -20.57
C VAL A 12 30.51 -19.14 -20.10
N ALA A 13 30.25 -18.25 -21.06
CA ALA A 13 29.79 -16.90 -20.81
C ALA A 13 28.33 -16.89 -20.31
N LYS A 14 28.12 -16.19 -19.18
CA LYS A 14 26.94 -15.41 -18.75
C LYS A 14 25.61 -15.64 -19.51
N ARG A 15 24.69 -16.38 -18.88
CA ARG A 15 23.21 -16.21 -18.95
C ARG A 15 22.62 -16.79 -17.65
N GLY A 16 21.64 -16.21 -16.95
CA GLY A 16 21.02 -14.90 -17.04
C GLY A 16 20.44 -14.55 -15.66
N THR A 17 20.53 -13.28 -15.29
CA THR A 17 19.61 -12.67 -14.34
C THR A 17 18.34 -12.37 -15.12
N SER A 18 17.28 -13.15 -14.89
CA SER A 18 15.95 -12.77 -15.35
C SER A 18 15.50 -11.54 -14.57
N HIS A 19 15.89 -10.36 -15.06
CA HIS A 19 15.32 -9.10 -14.63
C HIS A 19 13.92 -9.02 -15.24
N THR A 20 12.89 -8.93 -14.40
CA THR A 20 11.52 -8.77 -14.87
C THR A 20 11.27 -7.29 -15.19
N VAL A 21 10.60 -7.02 -16.31
CA VAL A 21 10.21 -5.66 -16.76
C VAL A 21 9.49 -4.88 -15.66
N ALA A 22 8.70 -5.60 -14.86
CA ALA A 22 8.06 -5.15 -13.63
C ALA A 22 9.03 -4.55 -12.60
N GLY A 23 10.02 -5.35 -12.17
CA GLY A 23 11.03 -4.92 -11.22
C GLY A 23 11.92 -3.82 -11.77
N GLU A 24 12.23 -3.84 -13.07
CA GLU A 24 13.03 -2.80 -13.72
C GLU A 24 12.29 -1.47 -13.83
N THR A 25 10.98 -1.49 -14.09
CA THR A 25 10.17 -0.26 -14.20
C THR A 25 9.94 0.38 -12.83
N LEU A 26 9.66 -0.41 -11.80
CA LEU A 26 9.64 0.08 -10.42
C LEU A 26 11.02 0.62 -10.02
N ALA A 27 12.09 -0.14 -10.28
CA ALA A 27 13.46 0.29 -9.95
C ALA A 27 13.93 1.50 -10.76
N ARG A 28 13.43 1.73 -11.97
CA ARG A 28 13.74 2.93 -12.77
C ARG A 28 13.03 4.16 -12.20
N THR A 29 11.79 4.00 -11.76
CA THR A 29 11.01 5.03 -11.05
C THR A 29 11.69 5.39 -9.73
N VAL A 30 12.12 4.39 -8.96
CA VAL A 30 12.84 4.57 -7.68
C VAL A 30 14.24 5.20 -7.88
N ARG A 31 15.03 4.73 -8.86
CA ARG A 31 16.39 5.28 -9.13
C ARG A 31 16.39 6.70 -9.66
N GLY A 32 15.28 7.17 -10.24
CA GLY A 32 15.11 8.59 -10.58
C GLY A 32 15.00 9.50 -9.34
N ALA A 33 14.51 8.95 -8.22
CA ALA A 33 14.34 9.64 -6.94
C ALA A 33 15.54 9.48 -5.98
N GLU A 34 16.37 8.43 -6.15
CA GLU A 34 17.53 8.13 -5.29
C GLU A 34 18.72 9.11 -5.40
N ARG A 35 18.65 10.18 -6.20
CA ARG A 35 19.82 11.05 -6.43
C ARG A 35 20.27 11.87 -5.21
N ASP A 36 19.55 11.89 -4.08
CA ASP A 36 19.96 12.70 -2.93
C ASP A 36 19.80 12.09 -1.53
N HIS A 37 19.33 10.85 -1.33
CA HIS A 37 19.04 10.36 0.03
C HIS A 37 19.84 9.12 0.42
N ASN A 38 20.83 9.36 1.28
CA ASN A 38 21.64 8.35 1.94
C ASN A 38 20.77 7.39 2.76
N GLU A 39 21.29 6.19 2.99
CA GLU A 39 20.70 5.08 3.73
C GLU A 39 20.10 5.50 5.09
N PHE A 40 18.79 5.80 5.13
CA PHE A 40 18.05 6.08 6.36
C PHE A 40 17.08 4.92 6.65
N VAL A 41 17.35 4.21 7.74
CA VAL A 41 16.41 3.25 8.31
C VAL A 41 15.35 4.04 9.06
N VAL A 42 14.26 4.41 8.37
CA VAL A 42 13.10 5.06 8.98
C VAL A 42 12.27 3.98 9.67
N HIS A 43 12.32 3.93 11.00
CA HIS A 43 11.77 2.79 11.74
C HIS A 43 10.25 2.82 11.96
N THR A 44 9.54 3.96 11.83
CA THR A 44 8.10 3.94 12.17
C THR A 44 7.22 5.02 11.54
N ALA A 45 7.67 5.70 10.49
CA ALA A 45 6.80 6.65 9.83
C ALA A 45 5.79 5.96 8.90
N LEU A 46 4.51 6.08 9.22
CA LEU A 46 3.41 5.52 8.44
C LEU A 46 2.74 6.64 7.65
N LEU A 47 2.84 6.57 6.32
CA LEU A 47 2.11 7.46 5.43
C LEU A 47 0.69 6.91 5.26
N GLY A 48 -0.31 7.62 5.76
CA GLY A 48 -1.72 7.35 5.46
C GLY A 48 -2.06 7.78 4.04
N ALA A 49 -3.09 7.16 3.48
CA ALA A 49 -3.52 7.41 2.11
C ALA A 49 -3.96 8.87 1.88
N PRO A 50 -3.75 9.45 0.68
CA PRO A 50 -4.46 10.66 0.24
C PRO A 50 -5.98 10.39 0.22
N PRO A 51 -6.85 11.38 0.48
CA PRO A 51 -8.30 11.17 0.56
C PRO A 51 -8.81 10.37 -0.63
N PRO A 52 -9.84 9.54 -0.44
CA PRO A 52 -10.35 8.73 -1.53
C PRO A 52 -10.79 9.64 -2.66
N SER A 53 -10.33 9.32 -3.87
CA SER A 53 -10.93 9.86 -5.07
C SER A 53 -12.36 9.38 -5.15
N PRO A 54 -13.29 10.22 -5.62
CA PRO A 54 -14.68 9.87 -5.77
C PRO A 54 -14.93 8.75 -6.78
N ALA A 55 -14.89 7.51 -6.32
CA ALA A 55 -15.30 6.37 -7.12
C ALA A 55 -15.96 5.28 -6.26
N ALA A 56 -17.10 4.82 -6.79
CA ALA A 56 -17.86 3.61 -6.48
C ALA A 56 -18.75 3.59 -5.22
N GLY A 57 -20.06 3.51 -5.45
CA GLY A 57 -21.09 3.19 -4.45
C GLY A 57 -22.52 3.42 -4.97
N ILE A 58 -23.11 2.41 -5.62
CA ILE A 58 -24.49 2.39 -6.14
C ILE A 58 -25.45 1.79 -5.10
N VAL A 59 -26.61 2.42 -4.85
CA VAL A 59 -27.94 1.78 -4.74
C VAL A 59 -29.04 2.81 -5.09
N ASP A 60 -29.97 2.48 -5.99
CA ASP A 60 -31.32 3.05 -5.97
C ASP A 60 -32.37 1.95 -6.22
N MET A 61 -33.46 2.00 -5.46
CA MET A 61 -34.62 1.10 -5.49
C MET A 61 -35.89 1.97 -5.63
N ASN A 62 -36.42 2.13 -6.86
CA ASN A 62 -37.76 1.66 -7.27
C ASN A 62 -38.31 2.32 -8.56
N SER A 63 -38.68 1.44 -9.50
CA SER A 63 -39.99 1.35 -10.17
C SER A 63 -40.53 2.46 -11.12
N ARG A 64 -40.68 2.01 -12.38
CA ARG A 64 -41.79 2.20 -13.36
C ARG A 64 -41.64 3.22 -14.51
N ASN A 65 -41.77 2.62 -15.71
CA ASN A 65 -42.39 3.07 -16.95
C ASN A 65 -41.55 3.69 -18.10
N SER A 66 -41.63 2.98 -19.25
CA SER A 66 -41.79 3.50 -20.63
C SER A 66 -40.57 3.58 -21.58
N THR A 67 -40.45 2.55 -22.44
CA THR A 67 -40.04 2.47 -23.87
C THR A 67 -38.92 3.34 -24.51
N PRO A 68 -38.24 2.83 -25.58
CA PRO A 68 -36.84 3.15 -25.85
C PRO A 68 -36.64 4.05 -27.08
N LYS A 69 -35.95 5.20 -26.93
CA LYS A 69 -35.22 5.89 -28.00
C LYS A 69 -34.11 6.77 -27.39
N ASN A 70 -32.84 6.42 -27.61
CA ASN A 70 -31.76 7.33 -28.01
C ASN A 70 -30.39 6.63 -27.91
N LEU A 71 -29.75 6.51 -29.06
CA LEU A 71 -28.34 6.16 -29.24
C LEU A 71 -27.46 7.35 -28.82
N GLY A 72 -26.35 7.06 -28.12
CA GLY A 72 -25.18 7.93 -28.08
C GLY A 72 -25.22 9.07 -27.07
N ARG A 73 -24.96 8.76 -25.80
CA ARG A 73 -24.37 9.71 -24.85
C ARG A 73 -23.32 8.97 -24.04
N ALA A 74 -22.07 9.43 -24.10
CA ALA A 74 -21.00 8.92 -23.24
C ALA A 74 -21.48 9.00 -21.77
N PRO A 75 -21.19 8.00 -20.93
CA PRO A 75 -21.64 8.01 -19.55
C PRO A 75 -21.03 9.23 -18.85
N VAL A 76 -21.90 10.16 -18.45
CA VAL A 76 -21.52 11.23 -17.52
C VAL A 76 -21.18 10.55 -16.21
N VAL A 77 -19.90 10.58 -15.84
CA VAL A 77 -19.40 10.10 -14.56
C VAL A 77 -20.12 10.90 -13.47
N PRO A 78 -20.88 10.26 -12.55
CA PRO A 78 -21.52 11.00 -11.48
C PRO A 78 -20.45 11.59 -10.55
N ALA A 79 -20.62 12.88 -10.23
CA ALA A 79 -19.69 13.61 -9.39
C ALA A 79 -19.70 13.06 -7.96
N ALA A 80 -18.56 12.52 -7.55
CA ALA A 80 -17.92 12.77 -6.27
C ALA A 80 -18.72 13.40 -5.13
N THR A 81 -19.03 12.62 -4.10
CA THR A 81 -19.41 13.19 -2.81
C THR A 81 -18.16 13.77 -2.12
N VAL A 82 -17.88 15.04 -2.38
CA VAL A 82 -16.84 15.77 -1.65
C VAL A 82 -17.38 16.09 -0.26
N VAL A 83 -16.85 15.44 0.77
CA VAL A 83 -17.15 15.79 2.16
C VAL A 83 -16.30 16.99 2.55
N ARG A 84 -16.97 18.10 2.90
CA ARG A 84 -16.29 19.33 3.33
C ARG A 84 -15.98 19.23 4.83
N VAL A 85 -14.71 19.41 5.17
CA VAL A 85 -14.25 19.67 6.54
C VAL A 85 -14.65 21.11 6.87
N ALA A 86 -15.60 21.30 7.78
CA ALA A 86 -16.08 22.63 8.18
C ALA A 86 -15.21 23.27 9.27
N GLY A 87 -14.43 22.46 9.99
CA GLY A 87 -13.60 22.93 11.10
C GLY A 87 -12.64 21.86 11.61
N PRO A 88 -11.88 22.15 12.68
CA PRO A 88 -10.88 21.24 13.22
C PRO A 88 -11.49 19.94 13.78
N GLU A 89 -12.71 19.96 14.31
CA GLU A 89 -13.39 18.72 14.75
C GLU A 89 -13.57 17.70 13.62
N ASP A 90 -13.96 18.16 12.43
CA ASP A 90 -14.12 17.31 11.26
C ASP A 90 -12.78 16.67 10.85
N LEU A 91 -11.69 17.45 10.87
CA LEU A 91 -10.35 16.94 10.56
C LEU A 91 -9.87 15.93 11.62
N LEU A 92 -10.06 16.23 12.90
CA LEU A 92 -9.67 15.33 14.00
C LEU A 92 -10.50 14.04 13.97
N ALA A 93 -11.79 14.12 13.65
CA ALA A 93 -12.65 12.95 13.48
C ALA A 93 -12.24 12.10 12.27
N TYR A 94 -11.69 12.71 11.21
CA TYR A 94 -11.25 12.04 9.99
C TYR A 94 -9.98 11.18 10.18
N ILE A 95 -9.01 11.67 10.96
CA ILE A 95 -7.67 11.07 11.08
C ILE A 95 -7.71 9.58 11.48
N PRO A 96 -8.46 9.14 12.51
CA PRO A 96 -8.52 7.73 12.89
C PRO A 96 -9.08 6.83 11.78
N TYR A 97 -10.02 7.30 10.95
CA TYR A 97 -10.50 6.52 9.81
C TYR A 97 -9.48 6.40 8.68
N ARG A 98 -8.55 7.37 8.57
CA ARG A 98 -7.48 7.34 7.58
C ARG A 98 -6.30 6.49 7.96
N LEU A 99 -5.93 6.53 9.23
CA LEU A 99 -4.96 5.59 9.79
C LEU A 99 -5.60 4.20 9.98
N GLY A 100 -6.92 4.20 10.18
CA GLY A 100 -7.79 3.06 10.40
C GLY A 100 -7.57 2.34 11.73
N PHE A 101 -6.94 3.04 12.67
CA PHE A 101 -6.88 2.73 14.11
C PHE A 101 -6.85 4.04 14.90
N GLU A 102 -7.12 3.97 16.21
CA GLU A 102 -7.00 5.11 17.11
C GLU A 102 -5.53 5.41 17.45
N PRO A 103 -5.01 6.61 17.10
CA PRO A 103 -3.61 6.94 17.38
C PRO A 103 -3.38 7.18 18.87
N VAL A 104 -2.26 6.65 19.38
CA VAL A 104 -1.81 6.84 20.77
C VAL A 104 -0.34 7.20 20.77
N GLU A 105 0.07 8.05 21.72
CA GLU A 105 1.46 8.52 21.88
C GLU A 105 2.16 8.81 20.54
N SER A 106 1.54 9.66 19.71
CA SER A 106 1.99 9.92 18.34
C SER A 106 1.78 11.36 17.91
N VAL A 107 2.51 11.76 16.88
CA VAL A 107 2.31 13.00 16.14
C VAL A 107 1.83 12.66 14.74
N VAL A 108 0.75 13.29 14.31
CA VAL A 108 0.20 13.17 12.96
C VAL A 108 0.38 14.51 12.23
N ALA A 109 1.01 14.49 11.07
CA ALA A 109 1.01 15.61 10.14
C ALA A 109 -0.05 15.38 9.06
N VAL A 110 -0.83 16.42 8.79
CA VAL A 110 -1.84 16.44 7.73
C VAL A 110 -1.47 17.55 6.76
N SER A 111 -1.28 17.20 5.49
CA SER A 111 -1.13 18.19 4.42
C SER A 111 -2.50 18.70 3.97
N LEU A 112 -2.56 19.98 3.63
CA LEU A 112 -3.70 20.64 3.01
C LEU A 112 -3.23 21.33 1.74
N ALA A 113 -3.83 20.99 0.61
CA ALA A 113 -3.40 21.45 -0.71
C ALA A 113 -4.51 22.16 -1.48
N GLY A 114 -4.11 23.17 -2.26
CA GLY A 114 -4.94 23.93 -3.18
C GLY A 114 -5.88 24.93 -2.51
N PRO A 115 -6.62 25.72 -3.33
CA PRO A 115 -7.50 26.79 -2.84
C PRO A 115 -8.66 26.28 -1.98
N ARG A 116 -9.04 25.00 -2.15
CA ARG A 116 -10.09 24.34 -1.36
C ARG A 116 -9.57 23.60 -0.13
N GLN A 117 -8.26 23.70 0.16
CA GLN A 117 -7.61 23.08 1.33
C GLN A 117 -7.96 21.60 1.47
N ARG A 118 -7.79 20.87 0.36
CA ARG A 118 -8.06 19.44 0.32
C ARG A 118 -7.03 18.72 1.18
N VAL A 119 -7.50 17.84 2.06
CA VAL A 119 -6.59 16.95 2.82
C VAL A 119 -5.80 16.12 1.83
N GLY A 120 -4.48 16.02 1.99
CA GLY A 120 -3.63 15.14 1.20
C GLY A 120 -3.13 13.99 2.04
N LEU A 121 -1.81 13.84 2.10
CA LEU A 121 -1.07 13.02 3.04
C LEU A 121 -1.51 13.21 4.51
N VAL A 122 -1.77 12.08 5.18
CA VAL A 122 -1.95 12.00 6.63
C VAL A 122 -0.88 11.07 7.19
N ALA A 123 0.20 11.60 7.74
CA ALA A 123 1.36 10.82 8.14
C ALA A 123 1.51 10.78 9.66
N ARG A 124 1.56 9.57 10.23
CA ARG A 124 1.74 9.33 11.66
C ARG A 124 3.18 8.93 11.95
N VAL A 125 3.73 9.47 13.04
CA VAL A 125 5.00 9.06 13.65
C VAL A 125 4.80 8.86 15.15
N ASP A 126 5.43 7.84 15.73
CA ASP A 126 5.37 7.63 17.17
C ASP A 126 6.21 8.69 17.91
N LEU A 127 5.76 9.10 19.10
CA LEU A 127 6.45 10.14 19.87
C LEU A 127 7.90 9.78 20.19
N ASP A 128 8.17 8.49 20.36
CA ASP A 128 9.48 7.97 20.69
C ASP A 128 10.48 8.19 19.54
N ASP A 129 10.03 8.17 18.29
CA ASP A 129 10.86 8.41 17.11
C ASP A 129 11.16 9.89 16.87
N LEU A 130 10.44 10.79 17.55
CA LEU A 130 10.67 12.23 17.53
C LEU A 130 11.54 12.71 18.70
N ARG A 131 12.02 11.78 19.54
CA ARG A 131 12.99 12.11 20.59
C ARG A 131 14.32 12.51 19.94
N LEU A 132 14.90 13.60 20.45
CA LEU A 132 16.24 14.00 20.02
C LEU A 132 17.26 12.96 20.48
N ARG A 133 18.16 12.61 19.56
CA ARG A 133 19.27 11.70 19.82
C ARG A 133 20.07 12.19 21.02
N ARG A 134 20.33 11.28 21.97
CA ARG A 134 21.12 11.60 23.15
C ARG A 134 22.61 11.37 22.87
N PRO A 135 23.52 12.17 23.47
CA PRO A 135 24.96 11.97 23.27
C PRO A 135 25.48 10.59 23.70
N ASP A 136 24.84 9.99 24.69
CA ASP A 136 25.14 8.67 25.26
C ASP A 136 24.46 7.50 24.53
N ASP A 137 23.58 7.79 23.56
CA ASP A 137 22.89 6.80 22.73
C ASP A 137 22.94 7.19 21.24
N PRO A 138 24.11 7.02 20.60
CA PRO A 138 24.30 7.41 19.20
C PRO A 138 23.48 6.58 18.20
N GLU A 139 23.06 5.37 18.59
CA GLU A 139 22.19 4.49 17.80
C GLU A 139 20.69 4.76 18.04
N GLY A 140 20.36 5.57 19.05
CA GLY A 140 19.00 5.96 19.38
C GLY A 140 18.29 6.82 18.32
N PRO A 141 16.97 7.01 18.49
CA PRO A 141 16.13 7.73 17.54
C PRO A 141 16.67 9.14 17.29
N ASP A 142 16.76 9.51 16.01
CA ASP A 142 17.08 10.86 15.58
C ASP A 142 15.80 11.60 15.18
N GLY A 143 15.08 12.10 16.18
CA GLY A 143 13.86 12.86 15.95
C GLY A 143 14.06 14.09 15.05
N ALA A 144 15.27 14.64 14.97
CA ALA A 144 15.55 15.73 14.05
C ALA A 144 15.56 15.27 12.58
N ALA A 145 16.06 14.07 12.31
CA ALA A 145 15.99 13.41 11.01
C ALA A 145 14.56 12.96 10.70
N THR A 146 13.86 12.31 11.63
CA THR A 146 12.46 11.89 11.46
C THR A 146 11.55 13.08 11.12
N ALA A 147 11.68 14.19 11.87
CA ALA A 147 10.89 15.39 11.61
C ALA A 147 11.26 16.07 10.28
N ARG A 148 12.52 15.99 9.83
CA ARG A 148 12.94 16.47 8.51
C ARG A 148 12.30 15.63 7.41
N TRP A 149 12.45 14.31 7.49
CA TRP A 149 11.85 13.36 6.58
C TRP A 149 10.34 13.60 6.43
N LEU A 150 9.62 13.75 7.55
CA LEU A 150 8.18 14.00 7.53
C LEU A 150 7.83 15.36 6.89
N THR A 151 8.63 16.40 7.16
CA THR A 151 8.47 17.71 6.52
C THR A 151 8.65 17.61 5.00
N ASP A 152 9.66 16.89 4.54
CA ASP A 152 9.95 16.72 3.12
C ASP A 152 8.80 15.99 2.41
N HIS A 153 8.17 15.01 3.06
CA HIS A 153 6.99 14.31 2.53
C HIS A 153 5.75 15.19 2.47
N VAL A 154 5.49 16.00 3.49
CA VAL A 154 4.37 16.96 3.48
C VAL A 154 4.55 18.00 2.37
N VAL A 155 5.78 18.47 2.15
CA VAL A 155 6.09 19.41 1.06
C VAL A 155 5.99 18.73 -0.31
N ALA A 156 6.47 17.50 -0.45
CA ALA A 156 6.37 16.72 -1.69
C ALA A 156 4.92 16.39 -2.07
N ASP A 157 4.02 16.32 -1.08
CA ASP A 157 2.58 16.17 -1.26
C ASP A 157 1.89 17.46 -1.75
N CYS A 158 2.65 18.49 -2.13
CA CYS A 158 2.12 19.75 -2.66
C CYS A 158 1.21 20.48 -1.64
N ALA A 159 1.59 20.43 -0.36
CA ALA A 159 0.85 21.12 0.70
C ALA A 159 1.07 22.64 0.63
N ASP A 160 0.00 23.42 0.79
CA ASP A 160 0.05 24.88 1.04
C ASP A 160 -0.03 25.20 2.53
N ARG A 161 -0.69 24.31 3.30
CA ARG A 161 -0.80 24.39 4.75
C ARG A 161 -0.59 23.00 5.36
N ALA A 162 -0.17 22.97 6.62
CA ALA A 162 -0.06 21.74 7.40
C ALA A 162 -0.78 21.89 8.74
N VAL A 163 -1.38 20.80 9.20
CA VAL A 163 -1.90 20.67 10.56
C VAL A 163 -1.13 19.56 11.26
N VAL A 164 -0.67 19.83 12.48
CA VAL A 164 -0.04 18.84 13.34
C VAL A 164 -1.00 18.45 14.45
N VAL A 165 -1.15 17.16 14.70
CA VAL A 165 -2.00 16.63 15.77
C VAL A 165 -1.15 15.77 16.70
N LEU A 166 -1.08 16.16 17.96
CA LEU A 166 -0.42 15.45 19.03
C LEU A 166 -1.44 14.59 19.79
N TYR A 167 -1.28 13.26 19.73
CA TYR A 167 -2.03 12.30 20.52
C TYR A 167 -1.17 11.87 21.71
N THR A 168 -1.61 12.17 22.93
CA THR A 168 -0.90 11.72 24.15
C THR A 168 -1.81 11.71 25.38
N ALA A 169 -1.61 10.73 26.24
CA ALA A 169 -2.23 10.67 27.57
C ALA A 169 -1.44 11.46 28.63
N THR A 170 -0.22 11.88 28.31
CA THR A 170 0.63 12.67 29.21
C THR A 170 0.25 14.15 29.15
N ASP A 171 0.41 14.86 30.27
CA ASP A 171 0.24 16.32 30.27
C ASP A 171 1.23 16.99 29.31
N ALA A 172 0.70 17.45 28.18
CA ALA A 172 1.43 18.15 27.14
C ALA A 172 1.34 19.68 27.28
N THR A 173 0.72 20.20 28.34
CA THR A 173 0.61 21.65 28.56
C THR A 173 1.95 22.25 28.99
N ALA A 174 2.75 21.50 29.76
CA ALA A 174 4.09 21.90 30.17
C ALA A 174 5.04 22.05 28.95
N PRO A 175 5.65 23.23 28.73
CA PRO A 175 6.60 23.46 27.63
C PRO A 175 7.80 22.50 27.62
N SER A 176 8.20 21.99 28.79
CA SER A 176 9.28 21.03 28.95
C SER A 176 8.85 19.57 28.81
N GLY A 177 7.58 19.29 28.49
CA GLY A 177 7.07 17.95 28.27
C GLY A 177 7.70 17.32 27.02
N VAL A 178 8.02 16.03 27.09
CA VAL A 178 8.61 15.29 25.96
C VAL A 178 7.67 15.29 24.75
N ALA A 179 6.38 15.05 24.98
CA ALA A 179 5.35 15.04 23.94
C ALA A 179 5.21 16.40 23.23
N ARG A 180 5.15 17.49 24.01
CA ARG A 180 5.09 18.86 23.47
C ARG A 180 6.32 19.19 22.64
N ARG A 181 7.53 18.88 23.13
CA ARG A 181 8.77 19.10 22.38
C ARG A 181 8.81 18.35 21.05
N ALA A 182 8.30 17.12 20.99
CA ALA A 182 8.21 16.35 19.75
C ALA A 182 7.29 17.04 18.72
N ALA A 183 6.10 17.48 19.14
CA ALA A 183 5.19 18.22 18.27
C ALA A 183 5.78 19.58 17.83
N GLU A 184 6.43 20.31 18.75
CA GLU A 184 7.07 21.59 18.45
C GLU A 184 8.28 21.44 17.51
N LEU A 185 9.03 20.34 17.61
CA LEU A 185 10.15 20.03 16.71
C LEU A 185 9.70 19.91 15.25
N LEU A 186 8.55 19.26 15.05
CA LEU A 186 7.91 19.12 13.74
C LEU A 186 7.27 20.44 13.29
N ARG A 187 6.48 21.09 14.16
CA ARG A 187 5.87 22.41 13.88
C ARG A 187 6.93 23.41 13.40
N ALA A 188 8.04 23.54 14.13
CA ALA A 188 9.09 24.51 13.80
C ALA A 188 9.76 24.24 12.44
N ARG A 189 9.75 23.00 11.95
CA ARG A 189 10.24 22.65 10.61
C ARG A 189 9.22 22.99 9.54
N LEU A 190 7.98 22.56 9.75
CA LEU A 190 6.86 22.85 8.85
C LEU A 190 6.65 24.35 8.70
N GLU A 191 6.66 25.13 9.78
CA GLU A 191 6.45 26.58 9.77
C GLU A 191 7.43 27.34 8.86
N ARG A 192 8.66 26.84 8.70
CA ARG A 192 9.66 27.44 7.79
C ARG A 192 9.34 27.24 6.30
N ARG A 193 8.50 26.26 5.99
CA ARG A 193 8.11 25.89 4.62
C ARG A 193 6.65 26.22 4.33
N LEU A 194 5.79 26.09 5.33
CA LEU A 194 4.34 26.22 5.34
C LEU A 194 3.92 27.07 6.56
N PRO A 195 3.99 28.41 6.45
CA PRO A 195 3.62 29.30 7.56
C PRO A 195 2.17 29.11 8.01
N GLY A 196 1.91 29.28 9.31
CA GLY A 196 0.60 29.07 9.91
C GLY A 196 0.28 27.61 10.20
N THR A 197 1.30 26.81 10.53
CA THR A 197 1.13 25.42 10.95
C THR A 197 0.51 25.36 12.35
N GLU A 198 -0.75 24.91 12.41
CA GLU A 198 -1.49 24.76 13.66
C GLU A 198 -1.15 23.43 14.36
N VAL A 199 -1.20 23.42 15.70
CA VAL A 199 -1.03 22.21 16.50
C VAL A 199 -2.27 21.95 17.35
N TRP A 200 -2.84 20.77 17.19
CA TRP A 200 -3.95 20.26 18.00
C TRP A 200 -3.46 19.19 18.97
N LEU A 201 -3.92 19.25 20.21
CA LEU A 201 -3.70 18.22 21.24
C LEU A 201 -4.96 17.38 21.38
N VAL A 202 -4.81 16.07 21.32
CA VAL A 202 -5.84 15.08 21.61
C VAL A 202 -5.35 14.21 22.77
N THR A 203 -6.14 14.20 23.83
CA THR A 203 -5.93 13.37 25.04
C THR A 203 -7.04 12.32 25.14
N PRO A 204 -6.95 11.35 26.06
CA PRO A 204 -8.02 10.39 26.30
C PRO A 204 -9.37 11.01 26.68
N THR A 205 -9.38 12.27 27.16
CA THR A 205 -10.59 12.94 27.67
C THR A 205 -11.11 14.04 26.75
N GLY A 206 -10.27 14.62 25.89
CA GLY A 206 -10.68 15.74 25.07
C GLY A 206 -9.64 16.22 24.07
N PHE A 207 -9.97 17.29 23.36
CA PHE A 207 -9.10 17.90 22.36
C PHE A 207 -9.11 19.43 22.45
N ARG A 208 -7.98 20.07 22.12
CA ARG A 208 -7.82 21.54 22.13
C ARG A 208 -6.69 21.98 21.21
N ALA A 209 -6.72 23.23 20.75
CA ALA A 209 -5.55 23.81 20.10
C ALA A 209 -4.46 24.03 21.15
N LEU A 210 -3.23 23.62 20.86
CA LEU A 210 -2.13 23.57 21.84
C LEU A 210 -1.80 24.96 22.40
N ASP A 211 -1.79 25.98 21.52
CA ASP A 211 -1.42 27.35 21.85
C ASP A 211 -2.63 28.28 22.13
N CYS A 212 -3.86 27.77 22.08
CA CYS A 212 -5.04 28.58 22.38
C CYS A 212 -5.16 28.82 23.90
N THR A 213 -5.34 30.07 24.30
CA THR A 213 -5.50 30.49 25.71
C THR A 213 -6.90 31.02 26.01
N ASP A 214 -7.80 31.06 25.02
CA ASP A 214 -9.19 31.49 25.20
C ASP A 214 -10.00 30.35 25.86
N PRO A 215 -10.49 30.52 27.11
CA PRO A 215 -11.23 29.48 27.81
C PRO A 215 -12.61 29.19 27.22
N MET A 216 -13.18 30.12 26.45
CA MET A 216 -14.47 29.91 25.77
C MET A 216 -14.29 29.10 24.48
N CYS A 217 -13.15 29.25 23.82
CA CYS A 217 -12.79 28.48 22.62
C CYS A 217 -12.19 27.11 22.98
N CYS A 218 -11.25 27.08 23.92
CA CYS A 218 -10.49 25.90 24.34
C CYS A 218 -10.43 25.82 25.89
N PRO A 219 -11.40 25.14 26.54
CA PRO A 219 -11.36 24.87 27.97
C PRO A 219 -10.05 24.22 28.40
N ALA A 220 -9.69 24.36 29.68
CA ALA A 220 -8.44 23.79 30.22
C ALA A 220 -8.40 22.27 30.07
N GLU A 221 -9.53 21.60 30.29
CA GLU A 221 -9.71 20.17 30.12
C GLU A 221 -9.84 19.73 28.64
N GLY A 222 -9.96 20.70 27.74
CA GLY A 222 -10.27 20.49 26.32
C GLY A 222 -11.77 20.28 26.04
N ARG A 223 -12.12 20.27 24.76
CA ARG A 223 -13.46 19.93 24.28
C ARG A 223 -13.65 18.40 24.34
N PRO A 224 -14.84 17.88 24.69
CA PRO A 224 -15.05 16.43 24.85
C PRO A 224 -14.94 15.69 23.51
N LEU A 225 -14.35 14.49 23.52
CA LEU A 225 -14.19 13.66 22.30
C LEU A 225 -15.51 13.26 21.64
N SER A 226 -16.62 13.24 22.39
CA SER A 226 -17.96 12.97 21.83
C SER A 226 -18.36 13.98 20.76
N ALA A 227 -17.80 15.19 20.78
CA ALA A 227 -18.00 16.17 19.71
C ALA A 227 -17.43 15.71 18.36
N LEU A 228 -16.37 14.89 18.36
CA LEU A 228 -15.79 14.31 17.14
C LEU A 228 -16.68 13.21 16.56
N GLN A 229 -17.33 12.43 17.42
CA GLN A 229 -18.22 11.33 17.03
C GLN A 229 -19.52 11.83 16.35
N GLY A 230 -19.99 13.03 16.72
CA GLY A 230 -21.18 13.65 16.15
C GLY A 230 -20.95 14.38 14.82
N THR A 231 -19.72 14.38 14.29
CA THR A 231 -19.40 15.09 13.05
C THR A 231 -20.03 14.43 11.83
N ARG A 232 -20.29 15.24 10.79
CA ARG A 232 -20.77 14.73 9.49
C ARG A 232 -19.76 13.79 8.86
N ILE A 233 -18.46 14.03 9.07
CA ILE A 233 -17.40 13.16 8.57
C ILE A 233 -17.45 11.79 9.25
N ALA A 234 -17.53 11.74 10.58
CA ALA A 234 -17.62 10.46 11.29
C ALA A 234 -18.84 9.64 10.81
N ALA A 235 -20.00 10.29 10.69
CA ALA A 235 -21.21 9.64 10.17
C ALA A 235 -21.04 9.12 8.73
N HIS A 236 -20.38 9.89 7.86
CA HIS A 236 -20.10 9.48 6.49
C HIS A 236 -19.14 8.29 6.43
N MET A 237 -18.03 8.30 7.18
CA MET A 237 -17.08 7.20 7.18
C MET A 237 -17.70 5.88 7.67
N VAL A 238 -18.59 5.94 8.68
CA VAL A 238 -19.35 4.77 9.14
C VAL A 238 -20.33 4.28 8.07
N LEU A 239 -21.01 5.20 7.37
CA LEU A 239 -21.91 4.85 6.27
C LEU A 239 -21.17 4.17 5.10
N GLU A 240 -19.92 4.58 4.83
CA GLU A 240 -19.02 3.89 3.88
C GLU A 240 -18.50 2.53 4.40
N GLY A 241 -18.90 2.11 5.59
CA GLY A 241 -18.48 0.84 6.20
C GLY A 241 -17.04 0.87 6.73
N ARG A 242 -16.43 2.05 6.89
CA ARG A 242 -15.10 2.16 7.49
C ARG A 242 -15.18 1.96 8.99
N SER A 243 -14.37 1.03 9.50
CA SER A 243 -14.18 0.79 10.93
C SER A 243 -12.78 1.21 11.37
N VAL A 244 -12.68 1.76 12.57
CA VAL A 244 -11.41 2.11 13.22
C VAL A 244 -11.07 1.02 14.24
N ALA A 245 -9.87 0.43 14.13
CA ALA A 245 -9.38 -0.52 15.13
C ALA A 245 -8.93 0.21 16.42
N GLY A 246 -8.93 -0.49 17.57
CA GLY A 246 -8.50 0.11 18.82
C GLY A 246 -7.00 0.43 18.83
N THR A 247 -6.19 -0.42 18.18
CA THR A 247 -4.74 -0.20 18.05
C THR A 247 -4.22 -0.51 16.64
N ARG A 248 -2.98 -0.06 16.37
CA ARG A 248 -2.25 -0.40 15.15
C ARG A 248 -2.06 -1.91 15.00
N GLU A 249 -1.68 -2.58 16.09
CA GLU A 249 -1.44 -4.02 16.11
C GLU A 249 -2.72 -4.78 15.76
N GLU A 250 -3.87 -4.34 16.29
CA GLU A 250 -5.18 -4.90 15.94
C GLU A 250 -5.52 -4.70 14.47
N ARG A 251 -5.28 -3.50 13.91
CA ARG A 251 -5.54 -3.20 12.50
C ARG A 251 -4.78 -4.14 11.57
N TYR A 252 -3.52 -4.41 11.88
CA TYR A 252 -2.62 -5.11 10.96
C TYR A 252 -2.50 -6.61 11.23
N ALA A 253 -3.00 -7.10 12.38
CA ALA A 253 -2.86 -8.47 12.81
C ALA A 253 -3.38 -9.50 11.80
N LEU A 254 -2.51 -10.43 11.40
CA LEU A 254 -2.89 -11.65 10.71
C LEU A 254 -2.86 -12.86 11.67
N ARG A 255 -4.06 -13.31 12.09
CA ARG A 255 -4.19 -14.46 12.99
C ARG A 255 -3.97 -15.76 12.22
N ALA A 256 -3.06 -16.58 12.72
CA ALA A 256 -2.75 -17.84 12.08
C ALA A 256 -3.96 -18.79 12.09
N ALA A 257 -4.15 -19.52 10.99
CA ALA A 257 -5.25 -20.47 10.84
C ALA A 257 -5.12 -21.65 11.83
N PRO A 258 -6.22 -22.39 12.09
CA PRO A 258 -6.19 -23.60 12.91
C PRO A 258 -5.14 -24.61 12.46
N GLU A 259 -4.48 -25.31 13.40
CA GLU A 259 -3.33 -26.18 13.07
C GLU A 259 -3.66 -27.29 12.08
N VAL A 260 -4.88 -27.81 12.09
CA VAL A 260 -5.35 -28.82 11.12
C VAL A 260 -5.29 -28.27 9.69
N ALA A 261 -5.81 -27.06 9.47
CA ALA A 261 -5.77 -26.39 8.17
C ALA A 261 -4.32 -26.07 7.74
N ARG A 262 -3.49 -25.58 8.67
CA ARG A 262 -2.06 -25.33 8.41
C ARG A 262 -1.31 -26.60 8.03
N THR A 263 -1.62 -27.72 8.67
CA THR A 263 -1.00 -29.02 8.35
C THR A 263 -1.38 -29.49 6.94
N GLN A 264 -2.65 -29.34 6.53
CA GLN A 264 -3.09 -29.65 5.18
C GLN A 264 -2.40 -28.77 4.13
N ALA A 265 -2.37 -27.46 4.37
CA ALA A 265 -1.68 -26.49 3.50
C ALA A 265 -0.18 -26.79 3.37
N ARG A 266 0.49 -27.08 4.49
CA ARG A 266 1.93 -27.44 4.53
C ARG A 266 2.22 -28.68 3.67
N ARG A 267 1.42 -29.74 3.79
CA ARG A 267 1.57 -30.97 3.01
C ARG A 267 1.33 -30.73 1.52
N ALA A 268 0.30 -29.95 1.18
CA ALA A 268 0.01 -29.58 -0.21
C ALA A 268 1.15 -28.74 -0.82
N ALA A 269 1.61 -27.71 -0.09
CA ALA A 269 2.73 -26.86 -0.48
C ALA A 269 4.02 -27.65 -0.75
N ALA A 270 4.34 -28.61 0.12
CA ALA A 270 5.51 -29.47 -0.03
C ALA A 270 5.45 -30.31 -1.33
N ARG A 271 4.32 -30.98 -1.58
CA ARG A 271 4.12 -31.75 -2.82
C ARG A 271 4.16 -30.87 -4.06
N TRP A 272 3.52 -29.71 -4.01
CA TRP A 272 3.49 -28.76 -5.12
C TRP A 272 4.88 -28.23 -5.48
N THR A 273 5.70 -27.96 -4.45
CA THR A 273 7.09 -27.53 -4.61
C THR A 273 7.98 -28.62 -5.19
N ASP A 274 7.79 -29.87 -4.75
CA ASP A 274 8.57 -31.00 -5.26
C ASP A 274 8.25 -31.26 -6.75
N ALA A 275 6.97 -31.19 -7.13
CA ALA A 275 6.55 -31.27 -8.53
C ALA A 275 7.20 -30.15 -9.37
N HIS A 276 7.11 -28.89 -8.93
CA HIS A 276 7.76 -27.75 -9.59
C HIS A 276 9.28 -27.95 -9.76
N ARG A 277 9.96 -28.37 -8.69
CA ARG A 277 11.40 -28.61 -8.70
C ARG A 277 11.80 -29.66 -9.73
N ARG A 278 11.06 -30.77 -9.83
CA ARG A 278 11.31 -31.82 -10.83
C ARG A 278 11.15 -31.29 -12.25
N LEU A 279 10.10 -30.48 -12.49
CA LEU A 279 9.86 -29.85 -13.80
C LEU A 279 10.99 -28.90 -14.18
N VAL A 280 11.39 -27.99 -13.26
CA VAL A 280 12.50 -27.06 -13.47
C VAL A 280 13.82 -27.81 -13.73
N ASN A 281 14.10 -28.87 -12.96
CA ASN A 281 15.29 -29.68 -13.18
C ASN A 281 15.27 -30.36 -14.55
N GLY A 282 14.11 -30.87 -14.99
CA GLY A 282 13.93 -31.43 -16.34
C GLY A 282 14.15 -30.40 -17.46
N THR A 283 13.87 -29.12 -17.22
CA THR A 283 14.18 -28.05 -18.19
C THR A 283 15.66 -27.65 -18.17
N ARG A 284 16.31 -27.66 -16.99
CA ARG A 284 17.69 -27.15 -16.82
C ARG A 284 18.76 -28.20 -17.11
N PHE A 285 18.45 -29.47 -16.84
CA PHE A 285 19.36 -30.60 -16.97
C PHE A 285 18.70 -31.76 -17.74
N PRO A 286 18.24 -31.54 -18.99
CA PRO A 286 17.63 -32.59 -19.79
C PRO A 286 18.66 -33.61 -20.28
N ALA A 287 18.29 -34.90 -20.37
CA ALA A 287 19.13 -35.91 -21.02
C ALA A 287 19.04 -35.83 -22.55
N ALA A 288 17.92 -35.35 -23.08
CA ALA A 288 17.68 -35.16 -24.50
C ALA A 288 16.78 -33.94 -24.79
N GLU A 289 16.87 -33.39 -26.00
CA GLU A 289 16.10 -32.21 -26.41
C GLU A 289 14.58 -32.44 -26.39
N ALA A 290 14.12 -33.66 -26.72
CA ALA A 290 12.70 -34.02 -26.64
C ALA A 290 12.18 -34.04 -25.20
N GLU A 291 13.04 -34.36 -24.22
CA GLU A 291 12.71 -34.31 -22.81
C GLU A 291 12.61 -32.87 -22.33
N ALA A 292 13.57 -32.01 -22.71
CA ALA A 292 13.53 -30.58 -22.42
C ALA A 292 12.20 -29.95 -22.85
N ARG A 293 11.79 -30.17 -24.11
CA ARG A 293 10.51 -29.69 -24.65
C ARG A 293 9.28 -30.22 -23.89
N ARG A 294 9.32 -31.44 -23.39
CA ARG A 294 8.22 -32.02 -22.58
C ARG A 294 8.18 -31.37 -21.20
N ALA A 295 9.34 -31.19 -20.57
CA ALA A 295 9.46 -30.54 -19.27
C ALA A 295 9.01 -29.06 -19.34
N GLU A 296 9.38 -28.33 -20.40
CA GLU A 296 8.95 -26.95 -20.65
C GLU A 296 7.42 -26.85 -20.74
N ARG A 297 6.78 -27.70 -21.55
CA ARG A 297 5.30 -27.74 -21.64
C ARG A 297 4.65 -28.08 -20.31
N ALA A 298 5.18 -29.06 -19.58
CA ALA A 298 4.64 -29.44 -18.28
C ALA A 298 4.82 -28.32 -17.23
N LEU A 299 5.95 -27.58 -17.27
CA LEU A 299 6.18 -26.41 -16.41
C LEU A 299 5.24 -25.25 -16.76
N ALA A 300 4.97 -25.03 -18.05
CA ALA A 300 3.98 -24.06 -18.52
C ALA A 300 2.57 -24.40 -18.02
N GLU A 301 2.14 -25.66 -18.16
CA GLU A 301 0.85 -26.12 -17.63
C GLU A 301 0.77 -26.02 -16.10
N TRP A 302 1.85 -26.38 -15.38
CA TRP A 302 1.91 -26.22 -13.93
C TRP A 302 1.73 -24.74 -13.51
N GLY A 303 2.30 -23.81 -14.29
CA GLY A 303 2.12 -22.38 -14.07
C GLY A 303 0.67 -21.93 -14.31
N ALA A 304 0.07 -22.37 -15.42
CA ALA A 304 -1.33 -22.11 -15.73
C ALA A 304 -2.29 -22.68 -14.68
N GLU A 305 -2.05 -23.90 -14.20
CA GLU A 305 -2.83 -24.52 -13.12
C GLU A 305 -2.70 -23.70 -11.82
N SER A 306 -1.49 -23.27 -11.48
CA SER A 306 -1.25 -22.45 -10.29
C SER A 306 -1.99 -21.11 -10.33
N LEU A 307 -2.01 -20.44 -11.49
CA LEU A 307 -2.82 -19.23 -11.70
C LEU A 307 -4.33 -19.53 -11.66
N GLY A 308 -4.74 -20.69 -12.18
CA GLY A 308 -6.12 -21.17 -12.13
C GLY A 308 -6.64 -21.38 -10.71
N LEU A 309 -5.78 -21.93 -9.82
CA LEU A 309 -6.07 -22.08 -8.39
C LEU A 309 -6.27 -20.71 -7.72
N TRP A 310 -5.34 -19.77 -7.99
CA TRP A 310 -5.47 -18.39 -7.52
C TRP A 310 -6.80 -17.75 -7.95
N ARG A 311 -7.10 -17.76 -9.25
CA ARG A 311 -8.33 -17.15 -9.79
C ARG A 311 -9.60 -17.79 -9.22
N SER A 312 -9.58 -19.09 -8.98
CA SER A 312 -10.72 -19.79 -8.39
C SER A 312 -10.92 -19.41 -6.93
N ALA A 313 -9.85 -19.26 -6.16
CA ALA A 313 -9.91 -18.74 -4.79
C ALA A 313 -10.42 -17.29 -4.75
N VAL A 314 -9.94 -16.42 -5.65
CA VAL A 314 -10.41 -15.02 -5.74
C VAL A 314 -11.89 -14.95 -6.09
N ARG A 315 -12.37 -15.74 -7.06
CA ARG A 315 -13.81 -15.80 -7.38
C ARG A 315 -14.65 -16.28 -6.20
N ALA A 316 -14.17 -17.27 -5.44
CA ALA A 316 -14.84 -17.74 -4.23
C ALA A 316 -14.91 -16.65 -3.15
N ALA A 317 -13.86 -15.85 -3.00
CA ALA A 317 -13.83 -14.70 -2.08
C ALA A 317 -14.72 -13.53 -2.55
N ALA A 318 -14.75 -13.25 -3.86
CA ALA A 318 -15.60 -12.22 -4.45
C ALA A 318 -17.09 -12.54 -4.27
N GLY A 319 -17.48 -13.80 -4.44
CA GLY A 319 -18.87 -14.26 -4.29
C GLY A 319 -19.39 -14.33 -2.85
N ALA A 320 -18.53 -14.13 -1.84
CA ALA A 320 -18.95 -14.11 -0.44
C ALA A 320 -19.61 -12.77 -0.10
N ARG A 321 -20.78 -12.82 0.56
CA ARG A 321 -21.46 -11.60 1.03
C ARG A 321 -20.66 -10.92 2.14
N PRO A 322 -20.76 -9.58 2.30
CA PRO A 322 -20.21 -8.90 3.46
C PRO A 322 -20.62 -9.58 4.77
N GLY A 323 -19.65 -9.89 5.64
CA GLY A 323 -19.87 -10.58 6.91
C GLY A 323 -19.98 -12.12 6.83
N GLN A 324 -19.99 -12.71 5.63
CA GLN A 324 -19.96 -14.16 5.47
C GLN A 324 -18.51 -14.68 5.50
N PRO A 325 -18.19 -15.74 6.27
CA PRO A 325 -16.86 -16.34 6.24
C PRO A 325 -16.55 -16.91 4.85
N VAL A 326 -15.46 -16.44 4.24
CA VAL A 326 -14.93 -17.03 3.00
C VAL A 326 -14.31 -18.38 3.35
N THR A 327 -14.87 -19.46 2.83
CA THR A 327 -14.31 -20.81 3.02
C THR A 327 -13.39 -21.15 1.87
N LEU A 328 -12.08 -21.12 2.12
CA LEU A 328 -11.05 -21.48 1.14
C LEU A 328 -10.43 -22.83 1.50
N SER A 329 -10.15 -23.63 0.48
CA SER A 329 -9.51 -24.95 0.62
C SER A 329 -8.07 -24.79 1.15
N PRO A 330 -7.73 -25.37 2.32
CA PRO A 330 -6.37 -25.31 2.84
C PRO A 330 -5.36 -25.96 1.89
N VAL A 331 -5.79 -26.96 1.12
CA VAL A 331 -4.96 -27.62 0.09
C VAL A 331 -4.60 -26.63 -1.02
N ASP A 332 -5.58 -25.88 -1.53
CA ASP A 332 -5.35 -24.93 -2.60
C ASP A 332 -4.55 -23.72 -2.11
N LEU A 333 -4.80 -23.23 -0.89
CA LEU A 333 -3.96 -22.20 -0.26
C LEU A 333 -2.50 -22.65 -0.11
N GLY A 334 -2.27 -23.93 0.22
CA GLY A 334 -0.95 -24.53 0.26
C GLY A 334 -0.26 -24.55 -1.12
N LYS A 335 -1.00 -24.93 -2.17
CA LYS A 335 -0.49 -24.91 -3.55
C LYS A 335 -0.20 -23.49 -4.04
N ILE A 336 -1.11 -22.55 -3.81
CA ILE A 336 -0.96 -21.12 -4.15
C ILE A 336 0.29 -20.56 -3.46
N GLY A 337 0.42 -20.72 -2.14
CA GLY A 337 1.59 -20.22 -1.42
C GLY A 337 2.91 -20.88 -1.83
N ALA A 338 2.89 -22.14 -2.29
CA ALA A 338 4.06 -22.75 -2.92
C ALA A 338 4.36 -22.15 -4.30
N ALA A 339 3.33 -21.88 -5.10
CA ALA A 339 3.48 -21.38 -6.45
C ALA A 339 3.93 -19.91 -6.48
N LEU A 340 3.57 -19.09 -5.50
CA LEU A 340 4.03 -17.69 -5.40
C LEU A 340 5.55 -17.54 -5.20
N ALA A 341 6.28 -18.62 -4.87
CA ALA A 341 7.74 -18.61 -4.85
C ALA A 341 8.34 -18.63 -6.27
N ASP A 342 7.57 -19.07 -7.28
CA ASP A 342 7.96 -19.01 -8.68
C ASP A 342 7.63 -17.63 -9.25
N THR A 343 8.64 -16.93 -9.78
CA THR A 343 8.51 -15.55 -10.24
C THR A 343 7.46 -15.38 -11.35
N PRO A 344 7.44 -16.20 -12.43
CA PRO A 344 6.38 -16.14 -13.45
C PRO A 344 4.96 -16.26 -12.88
N VAL A 345 4.72 -17.17 -11.92
CA VAL A 345 3.39 -17.30 -11.30
C VAL A 345 3.06 -16.12 -10.40
N ARG A 346 4.01 -15.64 -9.59
CA ARG A 346 3.82 -14.44 -8.75
C ARG A 346 3.46 -13.22 -9.60
N ASP A 347 4.19 -13.00 -10.69
CA ASP A 347 3.99 -11.85 -11.55
C ASP A 347 2.66 -11.97 -12.30
N ALA A 348 2.26 -13.18 -12.72
CA ALA A 348 0.92 -13.43 -13.25
C ALA A 348 -0.20 -13.13 -12.24
N VAL A 349 0.00 -13.46 -10.95
CA VAL A 349 -0.93 -13.10 -9.88
C VAL A 349 -1.04 -11.59 -9.74
N LEU A 350 0.09 -10.87 -9.73
CA LEU A 350 0.10 -9.41 -9.70
C LEU A 350 -0.65 -8.81 -10.89
N LEU A 351 -0.34 -9.27 -12.11
CA LEU A 351 -1.01 -8.79 -13.32
C LEU A 351 -2.52 -8.99 -13.22
N SER A 352 -2.97 -10.14 -12.70
CA SER A 352 -4.40 -10.45 -12.55
C SER A 352 -5.18 -9.53 -11.59
N LEU A 353 -4.51 -8.66 -10.84
CA LEU A 353 -5.14 -7.64 -10.00
C LEU A 353 -5.63 -6.43 -10.81
N ALA A 354 -5.09 -6.23 -12.01
CA ALA A 354 -5.54 -5.17 -12.92
C ALA A 354 -6.58 -5.74 -13.92
N PRO A 355 -7.67 -5.00 -14.20
CA PRO A 355 -8.72 -5.45 -15.11
C PRO A 355 -8.20 -5.59 -16.55
N GLY A 356 -8.72 -6.58 -17.29
CA GLY A 356 -8.39 -6.77 -18.72
C GLY A 356 -7.02 -7.40 -18.99
N THR A 357 -6.37 -7.97 -17.97
CA THR A 357 -5.02 -8.56 -18.07
C THR A 357 -5.02 -10.09 -18.10
N GLU A 358 -6.19 -10.72 -18.25
CA GLU A 358 -6.37 -12.15 -18.02
C GLU A 358 -5.52 -13.01 -18.97
N ALA A 359 -5.45 -12.60 -20.23
CA ALA A 359 -4.64 -13.26 -21.24
C ALA A 359 -3.14 -13.08 -20.94
N THR A 360 -2.70 -11.85 -20.65
CA THR A 360 -1.30 -11.54 -20.31
C THR A 360 -0.85 -12.33 -19.09
N ALA A 361 -1.62 -12.32 -18.00
CA ALA A 361 -1.32 -13.09 -16.80
C ALA A 361 -1.20 -14.59 -17.10
N LEU A 362 -2.06 -15.15 -17.96
CA LEU A 362 -1.96 -16.57 -18.35
C LEU A 362 -0.69 -16.86 -19.13
N ARG A 363 -0.32 -16.01 -20.11
CA ARG A 363 0.93 -16.14 -20.87
C ARG A 363 2.15 -16.03 -19.96
N THR A 364 2.15 -15.07 -19.04
CA THR A 364 3.21 -14.91 -18.02
C THR A 364 3.33 -16.16 -17.16
N ALA A 365 2.23 -16.73 -16.66
CA ALA A 365 2.24 -17.96 -15.89
C ALA A 365 2.77 -19.16 -16.70
N ARG A 366 2.49 -19.20 -18.01
CA ARG A 366 2.97 -20.22 -18.94
C ARG A 366 4.44 -20.01 -19.36
N ARG A 367 5.04 -18.86 -19.08
CA ARG A 367 6.40 -18.46 -19.51
C ARG A 367 6.50 -18.40 -21.04
N GLU A 368 5.42 -17.96 -21.68
CA GLU A 368 5.42 -17.72 -23.12
C GLU A 368 6.34 -16.54 -23.42
N VAL A 369 7.35 -16.78 -24.26
CA VAL A 369 8.30 -15.75 -24.68
C VAL A 369 7.82 -15.18 -26.01
N ASP A 370 7.11 -14.07 -25.94
CA ASP A 370 6.85 -13.19 -27.06
C ASP A 370 7.10 -11.72 -26.63
N GLY A 371 7.53 -10.87 -27.57
CA GLY A 371 7.76 -9.45 -27.27
C GLY A 371 6.50 -8.70 -26.83
N ASP A 372 5.33 -9.27 -27.09
CA ASP A 372 4.02 -8.74 -26.71
C ASP A 372 3.75 -8.90 -25.20
N THR A 373 4.14 -10.02 -24.58
CA THR A 373 3.94 -10.27 -23.16
C THR A 373 4.77 -9.34 -22.27
N ASP A 374 6.02 -9.04 -22.67
CA ASP A 374 6.86 -8.08 -21.95
C ASP A 374 6.32 -6.65 -22.05
N ALA A 375 5.85 -6.24 -23.23
CA ALA A 375 5.22 -4.94 -23.45
C ALA A 375 3.89 -4.80 -22.67
N ALA A 376 3.06 -5.85 -22.69
CA ALA A 376 1.81 -5.90 -21.94
C ALA A 376 2.06 -5.84 -20.42
N THR A 377 3.06 -6.57 -19.91
CA THR A 377 3.48 -6.51 -18.51
C THR A 377 3.94 -5.11 -18.12
N GLY A 378 4.75 -4.46 -18.97
CA GLY A 378 5.17 -3.07 -18.77
C GLY A 378 4.01 -2.09 -18.74
N THR A 379 3.00 -2.29 -19.59
CA THR A 379 1.78 -1.46 -19.66
C THR A 379 0.97 -1.55 -18.37
N VAL A 380 0.75 -2.75 -17.84
CA VAL A 380 0.04 -2.95 -16.57
C VAL A 380 0.80 -2.32 -15.42
N MET A 381 2.13 -2.44 -15.39
CA MET A 381 2.92 -1.80 -14.35
C MET A 381 2.86 -0.28 -14.42
N ALA A 382 2.82 0.29 -15.62
CA ALA A 382 2.58 1.72 -15.78
C ALA A 382 1.22 2.15 -15.20
N GLN A 383 0.16 1.35 -15.34
CA GLN A 383 -1.14 1.66 -14.70
C GLN A 383 -1.08 1.73 -13.18
N ILE A 384 -0.08 1.11 -12.56
CA ILE A 384 0.11 1.12 -11.11
C ILE A 384 1.02 2.29 -10.69
N VAL A 385 2.16 2.46 -11.39
CA VAL A 385 3.23 3.36 -10.93
C VAL A 385 3.36 4.68 -11.69
N ASP A 386 2.89 4.78 -12.93
CA ASP A 386 3.09 5.96 -13.81
C ASP A 386 1.99 7.00 -13.56
N PRO A 387 2.32 8.29 -13.32
CA PRO A 387 1.30 9.30 -13.04
C PRO A 387 0.38 9.56 -14.23
N GLU A 388 0.89 9.48 -15.46
CA GLU A 388 0.10 9.75 -16.66
C GLU A 388 -0.90 8.62 -16.92
N ARG A 389 -0.53 7.39 -16.57
CA ARG A 389 -1.31 6.17 -16.85
C ARG A 389 -1.98 5.57 -15.62
N GLY A 390 -1.75 6.14 -14.44
CA GLY A 390 -2.15 5.56 -13.16
C GLY A 390 -3.66 5.35 -13.06
N VAL A 391 -4.09 4.15 -12.71
CA VAL A 391 -5.51 3.83 -12.49
C VAL A 391 -5.69 3.46 -11.02
N PRO A 392 -6.73 3.96 -10.33
CA PRO A 392 -7.04 3.46 -8.99
C PRO A 392 -7.35 1.96 -9.04
N PRO A 393 -7.00 1.20 -7.98
CA PRO A 393 -7.30 -0.23 -7.93
C PRO A 393 -8.82 -0.46 -7.94
N ASP A 394 -9.25 -1.54 -8.62
CA ASP A 394 -10.62 -2.01 -8.54
C ASP A 394 -10.86 -2.67 -7.17
N GLU A 395 -11.71 -2.05 -6.35
CA GLU A 395 -11.94 -2.47 -4.96
C GLU A 395 -12.54 -3.87 -4.86
N GLU A 396 -13.38 -4.29 -5.80
CA GLU A 396 -13.99 -5.62 -5.75
C GLU A 396 -12.94 -6.71 -6.00
N ILE A 397 -12.08 -6.50 -7.01
CA ILE A 397 -10.99 -7.41 -7.36
C ILE A 397 -9.97 -7.47 -6.22
N THR A 398 -9.51 -6.31 -5.75
CA THR A 398 -8.42 -6.25 -4.77
C THR A 398 -8.86 -6.65 -3.37
N ARG A 399 -10.10 -6.41 -2.97
CA ARG A 399 -10.67 -6.93 -1.71
C ARG A 399 -10.64 -8.45 -1.69
N ALA A 400 -11.16 -9.10 -2.74
CA ALA A 400 -11.17 -10.54 -2.85
C ALA A 400 -9.75 -11.13 -2.91
N ALA A 401 -8.85 -10.50 -3.67
CA ALA A 401 -7.45 -10.88 -3.72
C ALA A 401 -6.75 -10.77 -2.36
N SER A 402 -6.99 -9.68 -1.62
CA SER A 402 -6.41 -9.46 -0.29
C SER A 402 -6.85 -10.56 0.69
N GLN A 403 -8.14 -10.92 0.69
CA GLN A 403 -8.65 -12.02 1.51
C GLN A 403 -7.95 -13.36 1.22
N VAL A 404 -7.70 -13.66 -0.06
CA VAL A 404 -6.97 -14.88 -0.45
C VAL A 404 -5.51 -14.81 -0.02
N LEU A 405 -4.83 -13.69 -0.20
CA LEU A 405 -3.43 -13.52 0.20
C LEU A 405 -3.25 -13.60 1.72
N GLU A 406 -4.16 -13.01 2.50
CA GLU A 406 -4.19 -13.14 3.96
C GLU A 406 -4.44 -14.58 4.38
N ALA A 407 -5.36 -15.28 3.70
CA ALA A 407 -5.56 -16.71 3.91
C ALA A 407 -4.28 -17.51 3.61
N VAL A 408 -3.58 -17.22 2.50
CA VAL A 408 -2.29 -17.86 2.20
C VAL A 408 -1.30 -17.59 3.33
N ALA A 409 -1.08 -16.33 3.72
CA ALA A 409 -0.12 -15.94 4.76
C ALA A 409 -0.41 -16.59 6.12
N THR A 410 -1.69 -16.80 6.46
CA THR A 410 -2.11 -17.40 7.74
C THR A 410 -2.11 -18.93 7.74
N HIS A 411 -2.14 -19.58 6.57
CA HIS A 411 -2.14 -21.03 6.42
C HIS A 411 -0.77 -21.65 6.16
N VAL A 412 0.09 -20.97 5.39
CA VAL A 412 1.37 -21.54 4.96
C VAL A 412 2.47 -21.40 6.02
N PRO A 413 3.50 -22.27 5.99
CA PRO A 413 4.69 -22.15 6.83
C PRO A 413 5.38 -20.79 6.67
N ARG A 414 6.01 -20.28 7.75
CA ARG A 414 6.65 -18.95 7.78
C ARG A 414 7.59 -18.68 6.60
N ASN A 415 8.44 -19.64 6.25
CA ASN A 415 9.41 -19.54 5.14
C ASN A 415 8.79 -19.43 3.73
N ARG A 416 7.46 -19.40 3.61
CA ARG A 416 6.74 -19.27 2.33
C ARG A 416 5.86 -18.02 2.26
N ARG A 417 5.84 -17.18 3.30
CA ARG A 417 4.89 -16.06 3.40
C ARG A 417 5.35 -14.80 2.67
N ALA A 418 6.66 -14.61 2.47
CA ALA A 418 7.20 -13.36 1.91
C ALA A 418 6.52 -12.91 0.60
N PRO A 419 6.26 -13.78 -0.40
CA PRO A 419 5.54 -13.36 -1.60
C PRO A 419 4.10 -12.88 -1.34
N ALA A 420 3.38 -13.52 -0.41
CA ALA A 420 2.00 -13.13 -0.09
C ALA A 420 1.97 -11.80 0.66
N TYR A 421 2.88 -11.59 1.61
CA TYR A 421 3.05 -10.32 2.30
C TYR A 421 3.41 -9.19 1.35
N LEU A 422 4.33 -9.43 0.41
CA LEU A 422 4.66 -8.46 -0.62
C LEU A 422 3.45 -8.06 -1.47
N LEU A 423 2.67 -9.03 -1.96
CA LEU A 423 1.51 -8.72 -2.78
C LEU A 423 0.44 -7.95 -1.98
N LEU A 424 0.25 -8.29 -0.69
CA LEU A 424 -0.60 -7.50 0.22
C LEU A 424 -0.08 -6.08 0.38
N ALA A 425 1.24 -5.91 0.53
CA ALA A 425 1.86 -4.60 0.63
C ALA A 425 1.65 -3.76 -0.64
N LEU A 426 1.79 -4.38 -1.81
CA LEU A 426 1.59 -3.71 -3.09
C LEU A 426 0.12 -3.30 -3.28
N VAL A 427 -0.83 -4.17 -2.92
CA VAL A 427 -2.25 -3.83 -2.94
C VAL A 427 -2.53 -2.67 -1.98
N ALA A 428 -2.04 -2.72 -0.74
CA ALA A 428 -2.20 -1.63 0.22
C ALA A 428 -1.62 -0.31 -0.30
N TRP A 429 -0.38 -0.34 -0.82
CA TRP A 429 0.27 0.83 -1.42
C TRP A 429 -0.54 1.37 -2.59
N TRP A 430 -1.09 0.51 -3.45
CA TRP A 430 -1.90 0.93 -4.61
C TRP A 430 -3.23 1.60 -4.19
N HIS A 431 -3.82 1.23 -3.05
CA HIS A 431 -4.96 1.96 -2.45
C HIS A 431 -4.53 3.24 -1.72
N GLY A 432 -3.23 3.55 -1.70
CA GLY A 432 -2.63 4.64 -0.95
C GLY A 432 -2.36 4.33 0.52
N ASP A 433 -2.75 3.16 1.06
CA ASP A 433 -2.53 2.81 2.48
C ASP A 433 -1.04 2.46 2.72
N GLY A 434 -0.21 3.51 2.81
CA GLY A 434 1.23 3.39 3.03
C GLY A 434 1.57 2.79 4.39
N GLY A 435 0.69 2.94 5.39
CA GLY A 435 0.86 2.35 6.71
C GLY A 435 0.75 0.83 6.69
N LEU A 436 -0.34 0.30 6.12
CA LEU A 436 -0.50 -1.13 5.91
C LEU A 436 0.55 -1.67 4.94
N ALA A 437 0.90 -0.91 3.91
CA ALA A 437 1.95 -1.30 2.97
C ALA A 437 3.31 -1.46 3.66
N ALA A 438 3.72 -0.49 4.48
CA ALA A 438 4.97 -0.55 5.25
C ALA A 438 5.00 -1.75 6.19
N GLU A 439 3.90 -2.03 6.90
CA GLU A 439 3.78 -3.18 7.78
C GLU A 439 3.94 -4.49 7.01
N ARG A 440 3.24 -4.66 5.88
CA ARG A 440 3.31 -5.87 5.07
C ARG A 440 4.66 -6.03 4.36
N VAL A 441 5.35 -4.94 4.03
CA VAL A 441 6.76 -4.97 3.59
C VAL A 441 7.66 -5.48 4.72
N SER A 442 7.47 -4.98 5.95
CA SER A 442 8.21 -5.44 7.14
C SER A 442 8.00 -6.93 7.38
N ASP A 443 6.76 -7.41 7.32
CA ASP A 443 6.43 -8.84 7.40
C ASP A 443 7.15 -9.68 6.32
N ALA A 444 7.21 -9.18 5.08
CA ALA A 444 7.91 -9.87 3.99
C ALA A 444 9.41 -9.97 4.26
N LEU A 445 10.04 -8.87 4.68
CA LEU A 445 11.48 -8.79 4.96
C LEU A 445 11.87 -9.52 6.25
N GLY A 446 10.97 -9.62 7.22
CA GLY A 446 11.15 -10.46 8.41
C GLY A 446 11.17 -11.97 8.08
N VAL A 447 10.58 -12.37 6.95
CA VAL A 447 10.67 -13.74 6.42
C VAL A 447 11.88 -13.93 5.51
N ASP A 448 12.17 -12.97 4.64
CA ASP A 448 13.30 -12.97 3.71
C ASP A 448 13.89 -11.55 3.59
N PRO A 449 15.00 -11.25 4.30
CA PRO A 449 15.61 -9.92 4.31
C PRO A 449 16.11 -9.45 2.94
N GLU A 450 16.38 -10.38 2.01
CA GLU A 450 16.89 -10.08 0.68
C GLU A 450 15.78 -10.08 -0.39
N TYR A 451 14.49 -10.14 0.01
CA TYR A 451 13.38 -10.17 -0.94
C TYR A 451 13.31 -8.89 -1.77
N ARG A 452 13.95 -8.91 -2.95
CA ARG A 452 14.25 -7.73 -3.78
C ARG A 452 13.06 -6.82 -4.05
N LEU A 453 11.89 -7.39 -4.35
CA LEU A 453 10.70 -6.60 -4.67
C LEU A 453 10.10 -5.92 -3.41
N ALA A 454 10.27 -6.52 -2.23
CA ALA A 454 9.91 -5.88 -0.97
C ALA A 454 10.88 -4.74 -0.62
N LEU A 455 12.18 -4.90 -0.90
CA LEU A 455 13.17 -3.82 -0.77
C LEU A 455 12.86 -2.63 -1.70
N LEU A 456 12.46 -2.90 -2.95
CA LEU A 456 12.05 -1.86 -3.89
C LEU A 456 10.80 -1.11 -3.42
N LEU A 457 9.78 -1.84 -2.96
CA LEU A 457 8.56 -1.22 -2.44
C LEU A 457 8.83 -0.43 -1.15
N ARG A 458 9.73 -0.93 -0.28
CA ARG A 458 10.22 -0.19 0.89
C ARG A 458 10.83 1.15 0.49
N GLY A 459 11.69 1.16 -0.53
CA GLY A 459 12.31 2.38 -1.05
C GLY A 459 11.28 3.37 -1.58
N ALA A 460 10.27 2.90 -2.32
CA ALA A 460 9.18 3.75 -2.79
C ALA A 460 8.37 4.37 -1.63
N ILE A 461 8.02 3.59 -0.61
CA ILE A 461 7.28 4.07 0.56
C ILE A 461 8.12 5.05 1.38
N ALA A 462 9.37 4.71 1.68
CA ALA A 462 10.28 5.55 2.47
C ALA A 462 10.68 6.85 1.74
N GLY A 463 10.67 6.84 0.40
CA GLY A 463 10.87 8.02 -0.42
C GLY A 463 9.58 8.81 -0.70
N GLY A 464 8.44 8.41 -0.13
CA GLY A 464 7.18 9.14 -0.26
C GLY A 464 6.59 9.09 -1.65
N VAL A 465 6.95 8.08 -2.46
CA VAL A 465 6.46 7.91 -3.82
C VAL A 465 5.10 7.23 -3.77
N PRO A 466 3.98 7.94 -4.03
CA PRO A 466 2.67 7.33 -4.01
C PRO A 466 2.37 6.67 -5.37
N PRO A 467 1.29 5.88 -5.49
CA PRO A 467 0.85 5.31 -6.76
C PRO A 467 0.65 6.36 -7.85
N GLY A 468 0.71 5.94 -9.12
CA GLY A 468 0.59 6.85 -10.25
C GLY A 468 -0.69 7.69 -10.20
N TRP A 469 -1.83 7.07 -9.88
CA TRP A 469 -3.12 7.77 -9.84
C TRP A 469 -3.16 8.86 -8.76
N VAL A 470 -2.52 8.64 -7.61
CA VAL A 470 -2.38 9.64 -6.53
C VAL A 470 -1.55 10.83 -7.01
N ARG A 471 -0.40 10.56 -7.65
CA ARG A 471 0.48 11.64 -8.15
C ARG A 471 -0.23 12.54 -9.16
N ARG A 472 -1.09 11.95 -10.00
CA ARG A 472 -1.91 12.73 -10.93
C ARG A 472 -2.90 13.64 -10.21
N GLU A 473 -3.56 13.13 -9.17
CA GLU A 473 -4.51 13.93 -8.38
C GLU A 473 -3.81 15.07 -7.63
N GLN A 474 -2.65 14.81 -7.03
CA GLN A 474 -1.81 15.84 -6.41
C GLN A 474 -1.47 16.96 -7.39
N ALA A 475 -1.02 16.61 -8.60
CA ALA A 475 -0.73 17.60 -9.65
C ALA A 475 -1.96 18.41 -10.07
N SER A 476 -3.14 17.79 -10.11
CA SER A 476 -4.41 18.47 -10.45
C SER A 476 -4.88 19.47 -9.38
N PHE A 477 -4.41 19.36 -8.12
CA PHE A 477 -4.73 20.33 -7.08
C PHE A 477 -3.96 21.64 -7.21
N HIS A 478 -2.91 21.66 -8.04
CA HIS A 478 -2.06 22.83 -8.30
C HIS A 478 -2.16 23.35 -9.74
N GLY A 479 -2.67 22.54 -10.68
CA GLY A 479 -2.83 22.89 -12.09
C GLY A 479 -4.27 23.22 -12.50
N ASP A 480 -4.42 24.42 -13.04
CA ASP A 480 -5.58 25.10 -13.65
C ASP A 480 -6.75 25.57 -12.77
N PRO A 481 -7.13 26.86 -12.85
CA PRO A 481 -8.47 27.29 -12.47
C PRO A 481 -9.46 26.57 -13.40
N GLU A 482 -10.48 25.94 -12.82
CA GLU A 482 -11.68 25.54 -13.57
C GLU A 482 -12.09 26.69 -14.50
N PRO A 483 -12.35 26.43 -15.80
CA PRO A 483 -12.80 27.48 -16.70
C PRO A 483 -14.11 28.05 -16.15
N GLU A 484 -14.02 29.30 -15.70
CA GLU A 484 -15.08 30.28 -15.58
C GLU A 484 -16.51 29.74 -15.53
N GLU A 485 -17.13 29.87 -14.35
CA GLU A 485 -18.56 30.08 -14.15
C GLU A 485 -18.99 31.39 -14.86
N VAL A 486 -18.86 31.44 -16.18
CA VAL A 486 -19.54 32.42 -17.02
C VAL A 486 -20.86 31.80 -17.44
N ALA A 487 -21.91 32.31 -16.80
CA ALA A 487 -23.33 32.26 -17.12
C ALA A 487 -24.20 31.45 -16.12
N ALA A 488 -24.71 32.15 -15.11
CA ALA A 488 -26.15 32.39 -14.98
C ALA A 488 -26.49 33.32 -13.80
N VAL A 489 -26.94 34.54 -14.16
CA VAL A 489 -27.75 35.53 -13.42
C VAL A 489 -27.07 36.35 -12.32
#